data_AF-A0A8S1E9C6-F1
#
_entry.id   AF-A0A8S1E9C6-F1
#
_cell.length_a   1.000
_cell.length_b   1.000
_cell.length_c   1.000
_cell.angle_alpha   90.00
_cell.angle_beta   90.00
_cell.angle_gamma   90.00
#
_symmetry.space_group_name_H-M   'P 1'
#
loop_
_entity.id
_entity.type
_entity.pdbx_description
1 polymer ?
#
loop_
_entity_poly.entity_id
_entity_poly.type
_entity_poly.pdbx_seq_one_letter_code
_entity_poly.pdbx_strand_id
1 'polypeptide(L)'
;MSSLLIKYKCETAKFDCYMMITFRAIQYACWTSVIVGVLLITAFFSTIWETIKDEAHYCGREQIENGAKCAELSRNALDTLDDLNITTIVLKPVSQFQRIANDCRATMECLETITCREGHDFALEVLETIPFCEFFRFYTGEFAECADKLAGSDGDYACLFPYYKAKFETNSKRCRAISDNLSCVESVIENECSTELSNSFTKKFSEFQRTTDCDDLATY
;
A
#
# COMPACT_ATOMS: atom_id res chain seq x y z
N MET A 1 -53.54 49.42 64.82
CA MET A 1 -53.64 47.96 64.54
C MET A 1 -53.59 47.63 63.04
N SER A 2 -53.91 48.55 62.12
CA SER A 2 -53.94 48.29 60.66
C SER A 2 -52.59 48.30 59.93
N SER A 3 -51.53 48.90 60.49
CA SER A 3 -50.21 48.99 59.82
C SER A 3 -49.40 47.67 59.88
N LEU A 4 -49.63 46.83 60.90
CA LEU A 4 -48.93 45.55 61.07
C LEU A 4 -49.43 44.45 60.10
N LEU A 5 -50.72 44.47 59.76
CA LEU A 5 -51.33 43.50 58.83
C LEU A 5 -50.86 43.66 57.37
N ILE A 6 -50.56 44.89 56.95
CA ILE A 6 -50.06 45.19 55.60
C ILE A 6 -48.60 44.74 55.46
N LYS A 7 -47.79 44.90 56.51
CA LYS A 7 -46.38 44.47 56.52
C LYS A 7 -46.25 42.95 56.44
N TYR A 8 -47.09 42.22 57.17
CA TYR A 8 -47.09 40.75 57.17
C TYR A 8 -47.50 40.15 55.81
N LYS A 9 -48.52 40.72 55.13
CA LYS A 9 -48.92 40.29 53.78
C LYS A 9 -47.85 40.52 52.72
N CYS A 10 -47.03 41.55 52.87
CA CYS A 10 -45.94 41.86 51.94
C CYS A 10 -44.74 40.91 52.13
N GLU A 11 -44.48 40.47 53.36
CA GLU A 11 -43.42 39.50 53.67
C GLU A 11 -43.77 38.07 53.23
N THR A 12 -45.02 37.63 53.40
CA THR A 12 -45.46 36.32 52.88
C THR A 12 -45.43 36.25 51.35
N ALA A 13 -45.82 37.32 50.66
CA ALA A 13 -45.77 37.36 49.18
C ALA A 13 -44.33 37.32 48.63
N LYS A 14 -43.35 37.88 49.36
CA LYS A 14 -41.92 37.76 49.00
C LYS A 14 -41.41 36.33 49.20
N PHE A 15 -41.85 35.66 50.26
CA PHE A 15 -41.45 34.29 50.56
C PHE A 15 -41.98 33.30 49.51
N ASP A 16 -43.24 33.44 49.10
CA ASP A 16 -43.85 32.61 48.05
C ASP A 16 -43.18 32.83 46.68
N CYS A 17 -42.79 34.07 46.37
CA CYS A 17 -42.07 34.38 45.13
C CYS A 17 -40.65 33.77 45.14
N TYR A 18 -39.94 33.81 46.28
CA TYR A 18 -38.61 33.22 46.42
C TYR A 18 -38.65 31.68 46.34
N MET A 19 -39.65 31.04 46.96
CA MET A 19 -39.85 29.59 46.83
C MET A 19 -40.18 29.17 45.39
N MET A 20 -40.98 29.94 44.65
CA MET A 20 -41.32 29.61 43.27
C MET A 20 -40.12 29.74 42.32
N ILE A 21 -39.25 30.74 42.53
CA ILE A 21 -38.02 30.94 41.74
C ILE A 21 -37.00 29.83 42.03
N THR A 22 -36.82 29.47 43.31
CA THR A 22 -35.87 28.41 43.71
C THR A 22 -36.32 27.03 43.23
N PHE A 23 -37.62 26.71 43.28
CA PHE A 23 -38.13 25.44 42.74
C PHE A 23 -37.91 25.31 41.23
N ARG A 24 -38.17 26.37 40.46
CA ARG A 24 -37.88 26.39 39.02
C ARG A 24 -36.39 26.26 38.74
N ALA A 25 -35.53 26.94 39.49
CA ALA A 25 -34.07 26.84 39.34
C ALA A 25 -33.56 25.42 39.58
N ILE A 26 -34.07 24.72 40.61
CA ILE A 26 -33.73 23.32 40.90
C ILE A 26 -34.20 22.39 39.76
N GLN A 27 -35.41 22.59 39.26
CA GLN A 27 -35.92 21.82 38.13
C GLN A 27 -35.04 22.02 36.88
N TYR A 28 -34.68 23.26 36.54
CA TYR A 28 -33.78 23.54 35.42
C TYR A 28 -32.41 22.89 35.60
N ALA A 29 -31.81 23.00 36.79
CA ALA A 29 -30.52 22.37 37.07
C ALA A 29 -30.56 20.84 36.92
N CYS A 30 -31.64 20.21 37.37
CA CYS A 30 -31.85 18.77 37.23
C CYS A 30 -31.99 18.36 35.75
N TRP A 31 -32.80 19.09 34.98
CA TRP A 31 -32.98 18.82 33.55
C TRP A 31 -31.69 19.06 32.76
N THR A 32 -30.94 20.12 33.06
CA THR A 32 -29.64 20.36 32.41
C THR A 32 -28.64 19.25 32.73
N SER A 33 -28.63 18.73 33.95
CA SER A 33 -27.75 17.61 34.33
C SER A 33 -28.09 16.33 33.57
N VAL A 34 -29.38 16.03 33.40
CA VAL A 34 -29.82 14.85 32.64
C VAL A 34 -29.46 15.00 31.16
N ILE A 35 -29.71 16.17 30.56
CA ILE A 35 -29.40 16.44 29.16
C ILE A 35 -27.89 16.34 28.90
N VAL A 36 -27.08 16.96 29.75
CA VAL A 36 -25.60 16.86 29.65
C VAL A 36 -25.14 15.42 29.80
N GLY A 37 -25.71 14.66 30.74
CA GLY A 37 -25.40 13.23 30.91
C GLY A 37 -25.71 12.41 29.65
N VAL A 38 -26.88 12.62 29.04
CA VAL A 38 -27.26 11.93 27.79
C VAL A 38 -26.32 12.32 26.65
N LEU A 39 -25.98 13.60 26.49
CA LEU A 39 -25.07 14.06 25.44
C LEU A 39 -23.67 13.43 25.58
N LEU A 40 -23.14 13.35 26.80
CA LEU A 40 -21.85 12.71 27.07
C LEU A 40 -21.89 11.21 26.74
N ILE A 41 -22.97 10.52 27.10
CA ILE A 41 -23.15 9.09 26.78
C ILE A 41 -23.23 8.90 25.27
N THR A 42 -24.00 9.72 24.55
CA THR A 42 -24.07 9.61 23.08
C THR A 42 -22.75 9.92 22.40
N ALA A 43 -21.99 10.91 22.87
CA ALA A 43 -20.67 11.22 22.32
C ALA A 43 -19.67 10.07 22.59
N PHE A 44 -19.73 9.45 23.78
CA PHE A 44 -18.93 8.27 24.11
C PHE A 44 -19.28 7.08 23.22
N PHE A 45 -20.56 6.80 23.00
CA PHE A 45 -20.96 5.74 22.08
C PHE A 45 -20.60 6.03 20.63
N SER A 46 -20.71 7.28 20.16
CA SER A 46 -20.28 7.63 18.80
C SER A 46 -18.77 7.47 18.60
N THR A 47 -17.97 7.92 19.57
CA THR A 47 -16.50 7.77 19.49
C THR A 47 -16.05 6.31 19.60
N ILE A 48 -16.70 5.51 20.45
CA ILE A 48 -16.47 4.06 20.50
C ILE A 48 -16.93 3.38 19.21
N TRP A 49 -18.08 3.76 18.67
CA TRP A 49 -18.61 3.15 17.45
C TRP A 49 -17.71 3.47 16.24
N GLU A 50 -17.19 4.69 16.12
CA GLU A 50 -16.22 5.05 15.08
C GLU A 50 -14.91 4.26 15.23
N THR A 51 -14.37 4.14 16.46
CA THR A 51 -13.16 3.33 16.71
C THR A 51 -13.36 1.84 16.43
N ILE A 52 -14.52 1.27 16.78
CA ILE A 52 -14.86 -0.13 16.46
C ILE A 52 -15.10 -0.31 14.95
N LYS A 53 -15.66 0.69 14.26
CA LYS A 53 -15.93 0.61 12.81
C LYS A 53 -14.64 0.65 12.00
N ASP A 54 -13.64 1.41 12.45
CA ASP A 54 -12.32 1.45 11.83
C ASP A 54 -11.50 0.16 12.12
N GLU A 55 -11.78 -0.54 13.23
CA GLU A 55 -11.19 -1.86 13.55
C GLU A 55 -11.97 -3.05 12.96
N ALA A 56 -13.12 -2.84 12.31
CA ALA A 56 -13.92 -3.92 11.70
C ALA A 56 -13.40 -4.37 10.32
N HIS A 57 -12.08 -4.27 10.09
CA HIS A 57 -11.38 -4.98 9.01
C HIS A 57 -10.98 -6.40 9.41
N TYR A 58 -11.70 -7.04 10.34
CA TYR A 58 -11.48 -8.44 10.70
C TYR A 58 -11.40 -9.31 9.45
N CYS A 59 -10.20 -9.79 9.11
CA CYS A 59 -10.07 -10.85 8.13
C CYS A 59 -10.84 -12.07 8.64
N GLY A 60 -11.82 -12.52 7.84
CA GLY A 60 -12.38 -13.85 8.05
C GLY A 60 -11.26 -14.89 8.04
N ARG A 61 -11.41 -15.98 8.80
CA ARG A 61 -10.42 -17.08 8.86
C ARG A 61 -9.98 -17.56 7.47
N GLU A 62 -10.92 -17.62 6.53
CA GLU A 62 -10.67 -17.97 5.13
C GLU A 62 -9.70 -17.00 4.43
N GLN A 63 -9.78 -15.69 4.70
CA GLN A 63 -8.90 -14.69 4.12
C GLN A 63 -7.47 -14.79 4.70
N ILE A 64 -7.34 -15.14 5.98
CA ILE A 64 -6.03 -15.41 6.61
C ILE A 64 -5.40 -16.68 6.02
N GLU A 65 -6.19 -17.75 5.87
CA GLU A 65 -5.73 -19.01 5.25
C GLU A 65 -5.33 -18.79 3.79
N ASN A 66 -6.04 -17.93 3.04
CA ASN A 66 -5.65 -17.55 1.69
C ASN A 66 -4.39 -16.66 1.68
N GLY A 67 -4.26 -15.72 2.63
CA GLY A 67 -3.03 -14.94 2.84
C GLY A 67 -1.79 -15.82 3.01
N ALA A 68 -1.89 -16.88 3.82
CA ALA A 68 -0.80 -17.83 4.00
C ALA A 68 -0.44 -18.62 2.72
N LYS A 69 -1.44 -19.02 1.94
CA LYS A 69 -1.20 -19.67 0.63
C LYS A 69 -0.54 -18.71 -0.37
N CYS A 70 -0.98 -17.47 -0.42
CA CYS A 70 -0.36 -16.47 -1.30
C CYS A 70 1.09 -16.20 -0.89
N ALA A 71 1.38 -16.13 0.41
CA ALA A 71 2.74 -15.98 0.92
C ALA A 71 3.66 -17.15 0.49
N GLU A 72 3.13 -18.39 0.45
CA GLU A 72 3.87 -19.55 -0.07
C GLU A 72 4.17 -19.42 -1.58
N LEU A 73 3.19 -18.96 -2.38
CA LEU A 73 3.40 -18.68 -3.81
C LEU A 73 4.45 -17.58 -4.04
N SER A 74 4.39 -16.51 -3.25
CA SER A 74 5.38 -15.44 -3.29
C SER A 74 6.79 -15.94 -2.99
N ARG A 75 6.95 -16.83 -2.00
CA ARG A 75 8.25 -17.46 -1.69
C ARG A 75 8.75 -18.34 -2.83
N ASN A 76 7.88 -19.15 -3.44
CA ASN A 76 8.25 -19.97 -4.59
C ASN A 76 8.72 -19.11 -5.78
N ALA A 77 8.10 -17.94 -5.98
CA ALA A 77 8.54 -17.00 -7.00
C ALA A 77 9.95 -16.46 -6.67
N LEU A 78 10.21 -16.06 -5.42
CA LEU A 78 11.56 -15.65 -5.01
C LEU A 78 12.60 -16.76 -5.18
N ASP A 79 12.28 -18.00 -4.80
CA ASP A 79 13.17 -19.15 -4.98
C ASP A 79 13.47 -19.38 -6.47
N THR A 80 12.46 -19.29 -7.35
CA THR A 80 12.66 -19.37 -8.81
C THR A 80 13.52 -18.21 -9.32
N LEU A 81 13.39 -17.01 -8.75
CA LEU A 81 14.22 -15.85 -9.09
C LEU A 81 15.69 -16.08 -8.75
N ASP A 82 15.96 -16.63 -7.57
CA ASP A 82 17.31 -16.98 -7.11
C ASP A 82 17.93 -18.09 -7.98
N ASP A 83 17.15 -19.12 -8.34
CA ASP A 83 17.54 -20.18 -9.28
C ASP A 83 18.00 -19.63 -10.65
N LEU A 84 17.38 -18.53 -11.10
CA LEU A 84 17.70 -17.90 -12.38
C LEU A 84 19.03 -17.15 -12.35
N ASN A 85 19.64 -16.93 -11.18
CA ASN A 85 20.95 -16.32 -11.02
C ASN A 85 21.09 -14.96 -11.75
N ILE A 86 20.08 -14.09 -11.60
CA ILE A 86 20.01 -12.73 -12.17
C ILE A 86 21.11 -11.80 -11.63
N THR A 87 21.88 -12.27 -10.64
CA THR A 87 23.11 -11.64 -10.16
C THR A 87 24.14 -11.46 -11.27
N THR A 88 24.18 -12.38 -12.24
CA THR A 88 25.22 -12.38 -13.28
C THR A 88 24.79 -11.69 -14.58
N ILE A 89 23.60 -11.99 -15.10
CA ILE A 89 23.06 -11.41 -16.34
C ILE A 89 21.66 -10.85 -16.02
N VAL A 90 21.42 -9.59 -16.41
CA VAL A 90 20.23 -8.82 -16.02
C VAL A 90 19.00 -9.29 -16.77
N LEU A 91 19.09 -9.37 -18.11
CA LEU A 91 18.03 -9.80 -19.00
C LEU A 91 18.47 -11.03 -19.78
N LYS A 92 17.62 -12.05 -19.77
CA LYS A 92 17.78 -13.31 -20.48
C LYS A 92 16.66 -13.44 -21.52
N PRO A 93 16.80 -14.33 -22.52
CA PRO A 93 15.71 -14.63 -23.44
C PRO A 93 14.40 -14.94 -22.70
N VAL A 94 13.28 -14.49 -23.26
CA VAL A 94 11.95 -14.56 -22.63
C VAL A 94 11.62 -15.97 -22.12
N SER A 95 11.99 -16.99 -22.89
CA SER A 95 11.77 -18.41 -22.54
C SER A 95 12.38 -18.83 -21.20
N GLN A 96 13.49 -18.19 -20.77
CA GLN A 96 14.11 -18.48 -19.48
C GLN A 96 13.33 -17.85 -18.31
N PHE A 97 12.57 -16.78 -18.57
CA PHE A 97 11.73 -16.13 -17.56
C PHE A 97 10.29 -16.66 -17.51
N GLN A 98 9.93 -17.61 -18.36
CA GLN A 98 8.55 -18.13 -18.39
C GLN A 98 8.13 -18.77 -17.06
N ARG A 99 9.06 -19.47 -16.39
CA ARG A 99 8.80 -20.10 -15.09
C ARG A 99 8.49 -19.03 -14.04
N ILE A 100 9.37 -18.03 -13.90
CA ILE A 100 9.16 -16.96 -12.93
C ILE A 100 7.92 -16.13 -13.23
N ALA A 101 7.62 -15.87 -14.50
CA ALA A 101 6.41 -15.16 -14.89
C ALA A 101 5.13 -15.93 -14.54
N ASN A 102 5.15 -17.27 -14.61
CA ASN A 102 4.02 -18.09 -14.21
C ASN A 102 3.83 -18.09 -12.69
N ASP A 103 4.91 -18.24 -11.93
CA ASP A 103 4.88 -18.19 -10.46
C ASP A 103 4.39 -16.81 -9.99
N CYS A 104 4.85 -15.74 -10.64
CA CYS A 104 4.38 -14.38 -10.40
C CYS A 104 2.91 -14.17 -10.76
N ARG A 105 2.43 -14.75 -11.87
CA ARG A 105 1.01 -14.66 -12.23
C ARG A 105 0.14 -15.33 -11.16
N ALA A 106 0.50 -16.54 -10.74
CA ALA A 106 -0.21 -17.26 -9.68
C ALA A 106 -0.22 -16.46 -8.35
N THR A 107 0.91 -15.83 -8.03
CA THR A 107 1.03 -14.97 -6.84
C THR A 107 0.09 -13.77 -6.92
N MET A 108 0.12 -13.02 -8.02
CA MET A 108 -0.72 -11.83 -8.21
C MET A 108 -2.22 -12.18 -8.24
N GLU A 109 -2.60 -13.24 -8.94
CA GLU A 109 -3.99 -13.75 -8.95
C GLU A 109 -4.45 -14.15 -7.55
N CYS A 110 -3.57 -14.73 -6.73
CA CYS A 110 -3.86 -15.07 -5.35
C CYS A 110 -4.10 -13.81 -4.50
N LEU A 111 -3.24 -12.80 -4.63
CA LEU A 111 -3.36 -11.52 -3.90
C LEU A 111 -4.67 -10.80 -4.23
N GLU A 112 -5.13 -10.84 -5.48
CA GLU A 112 -6.42 -10.25 -5.90
C GLU A 112 -7.63 -10.86 -5.17
N THR A 113 -7.51 -12.08 -4.63
CA THR A 113 -8.59 -12.74 -3.86
C THR A 113 -8.68 -12.27 -2.41
N ILE A 114 -7.66 -11.57 -1.90
CA ILE A 114 -7.61 -11.09 -0.53
C ILE A 114 -8.13 -9.66 -0.48
N THR A 115 -9.26 -9.48 0.20
CA THR A 115 -9.95 -8.18 0.28
C THR A 115 -9.68 -7.44 1.57
N CYS A 116 -9.16 -8.12 2.59
CA CYS A 116 -8.85 -7.54 3.89
C CYS A 116 -7.39 -7.10 3.99
N ARG A 117 -7.17 -5.95 4.62
CA ARG A 117 -5.83 -5.35 4.75
C ARG A 117 -4.86 -6.23 5.51
N GLU A 118 -5.26 -6.89 6.58
CA GLU A 118 -4.36 -7.70 7.41
C GLU A 118 -3.91 -8.99 6.72
N GLY A 119 -4.77 -9.60 5.90
CA GLY A 119 -4.44 -10.77 5.08
C GLY A 119 -3.57 -10.37 3.89
N HIS A 120 -3.80 -9.17 3.36
CA HIS A 120 -2.94 -8.57 2.36
C HIS A 120 -1.57 -8.24 2.99
N ASP A 121 -1.51 -7.66 4.19
CA ASP A 121 -0.30 -7.35 4.95
C ASP A 121 0.49 -8.63 5.30
N PHE A 122 -0.19 -9.74 5.61
CA PHE A 122 0.43 -11.05 5.83
C PHE A 122 1.10 -11.60 4.56
N ALA A 123 0.48 -11.41 3.39
CA ALA A 123 1.08 -11.75 2.11
C ALA A 123 2.14 -10.72 1.66
N LEU A 124 1.99 -9.46 2.06
CA LEU A 124 2.90 -8.33 1.84
C LEU A 124 4.11 -8.33 2.78
N GLU A 125 4.23 -9.24 3.75
CA GLU A 125 5.53 -9.51 4.38
C GLU A 125 6.57 -9.90 3.30
N VAL A 126 6.10 -10.31 2.12
CA VAL A 126 6.85 -10.45 0.87
C VAL A 126 6.76 -9.20 -0.03
N LEU A 127 6.77 -7.97 0.52
CA LEU A 127 6.59 -6.69 -0.21
C LEU A 127 7.55 -6.50 -1.40
N GLU A 128 8.69 -7.17 -1.37
CA GLU A 128 9.67 -7.22 -2.47
C GLU A 128 9.13 -7.95 -3.71
N THR A 129 8.05 -8.75 -3.56
CA THR A 129 7.53 -9.56 -4.66
C THR A 129 6.69 -8.80 -5.70
N ILE A 130 6.05 -7.68 -5.34
CA ILE A 130 5.14 -7.01 -6.29
C ILE A 130 5.91 -6.38 -7.47
N PRO A 131 6.96 -5.55 -7.25
CA PRO A 131 7.65 -4.89 -8.35
C PRO A 131 8.36 -5.85 -9.30
N PHE A 132 9.03 -6.89 -8.80
CA PHE A 132 9.71 -7.84 -9.68
C PHE A 132 8.70 -8.71 -10.45
N CYS A 133 7.57 -9.12 -9.85
CA CYS A 133 6.54 -9.87 -10.56
C CYS A 133 5.87 -9.05 -11.65
N GLU A 134 5.62 -7.77 -11.40
CA GLU A 134 5.14 -6.86 -12.44
C GLU A 134 6.12 -6.74 -13.61
N PHE A 135 7.43 -6.68 -13.30
CA PHE A 135 8.47 -6.64 -14.33
C PHE A 135 8.50 -7.92 -15.16
N PHE A 136 8.55 -9.10 -14.55
CA PHE A 136 8.60 -10.36 -15.31
C PHE A 136 7.33 -10.65 -16.08
N ARG A 137 6.16 -10.26 -15.57
CA ARG A 137 4.89 -10.37 -16.31
C ARG A 137 4.88 -9.48 -17.56
N PHE A 138 5.38 -8.25 -17.44
CA PHE A 138 5.54 -7.35 -18.59
C PHE A 138 6.57 -7.88 -19.58
N TYR A 139 7.76 -8.28 -19.08
CA TYR A 139 8.88 -8.74 -19.90
C TYR A 139 8.54 -9.99 -20.72
N THR A 140 7.77 -10.91 -20.15
CA THR A 140 7.36 -12.15 -20.82
C THR A 140 6.02 -12.06 -21.56
N GLY A 141 5.32 -10.92 -21.45
CA GLY A 141 4.05 -10.66 -22.09
C GLY A 141 4.16 -9.54 -23.13
N GLU A 142 3.69 -8.36 -22.76
CA GLU A 142 3.61 -7.17 -23.64
C GLU A 142 4.96 -6.79 -24.28
N PHE A 143 6.07 -7.02 -23.59
CA PHE A 143 7.40 -6.69 -24.06
C PHE A 143 8.12 -7.85 -24.75
N ALA A 144 7.55 -9.06 -24.79
CA ALA A 144 8.25 -10.27 -25.19
C ALA A 144 8.84 -10.20 -26.60
N GLU A 145 8.04 -9.75 -27.57
CA GLU A 145 8.48 -9.62 -28.97
C GLU A 145 9.64 -8.60 -29.10
N CYS A 146 9.56 -7.49 -28.37
CA CYS A 146 10.61 -6.49 -28.33
C CYS A 146 11.88 -7.04 -27.64
N ALA A 147 11.73 -7.76 -26.53
CA ALA A 147 12.83 -8.38 -25.81
C ALA A 147 13.60 -9.39 -26.69
N ASP A 148 12.89 -10.25 -27.41
CA ASP A 148 13.53 -11.23 -28.31
C ASP A 148 14.24 -10.53 -29.47
N LYS A 149 13.65 -9.45 -30.01
CA LYS A 149 14.28 -8.62 -31.04
C LYS A 149 15.58 -7.97 -30.55
N LEU A 150 15.57 -7.37 -29.36
CA LEU A 150 16.73 -6.70 -28.76
C LEU A 150 17.81 -7.69 -28.31
N ALA A 151 17.42 -8.88 -27.84
CA ALA A 151 18.36 -9.94 -27.48
C ALA A 151 19.11 -10.47 -28.72
N GLY A 152 18.44 -10.50 -29.88
CA GLY A 152 18.98 -10.98 -31.15
C GLY A 152 19.75 -9.94 -31.98
N SER A 153 19.77 -8.67 -31.60
CA SER A 153 20.44 -7.58 -32.36
C SER A 153 21.95 -7.58 -32.14
N ASP A 154 22.61 -8.69 -32.48
CA ASP A 154 24.01 -9.01 -32.17
C ASP A 154 25.01 -7.91 -32.61
N GLY A 155 25.23 -6.92 -31.73
CA GLY A 155 26.25 -5.89 -31.87
C GLY A 155 25.78 -4.55 -32.43
N ASP A 156 24.50 -4.41 -32.79
CA ASP A 156 23.96 -3.15 -33.32
C ASP A 156 23.94 -2.04 -32.27
N TYR A 157 23.76 -2.43 -30.99
CA TYR A 157 23.59 -1.51 -29.88
C TYR A 157 24.51 -1.87 -28.71
N ALA A 158 25.63 -1.16 -28.57
CA ALA A 158 26.60 -1.40 -27.51
C ALA A 158 26.00 -1.24 -26.10
N CYS A 159 25.02 -0.36 -25.92
CA CYS A 159 24.37 -0.12 -24.62
C CYS A 159 23.43 -1.24 -24.17
N LEU A 160 23.07 -2.20 -25.04
CA LEU A 160 22.35 -3.41 -24.65
C LEU A 160 23.27 -4.46 -24.01
N PHE A 161 24.59 -4.36 -24.21
CA PHE A 161 25.55 -5.34 -23.70
C PHE A 161 25.48 -5.50 -22.17
N PRO A 162 25.43 -4.43 -21.35
CA PRO A 162 25.21 -4.53 -19.90
C PRO A 162 23.95 -5.30 -19.49
N TYR A 163 22.90 -5.28 -20.32
CA TYR A 163 21.62 -5.89 -20.00
C TYR A 163 21.59 -7.38 -20.37
N TYR A 164 22.03 -7.73 -21.58
CA TYR A 164 21.84 -9.07 -22.14
C TYR A 164 23.07 -9.97 -22.11
N LYS A 165 24.28 -9.41 -22.02
CA LYS A 165 25.53 -10.13 -22.31
C LYS A 165 26.59 -10.01 -21.21
N ALA A 166 26.61 -8.90 -20.48
CA ALA A 166 27.60 -8.67 -19.44
C ALA A 166 27.39 -9.61 -18.25
N LYS A 167 28.50 -10.12 -17.72
CA LYS A 167 28.55 -10.77 -16.40
C LYS A 167 29.20 -9.84 -15.41
N PHE A 168 28.51 -9.54 -14.31
CA PHE A 168 29.03 -8.66 -13.27
C PHE A 168 29.51 -9.44 -12.06
N GLU A 169 30.66 -9.02 -11.53
CA GLU A 169 31.26 -9.61 -10.32
C GLU A 169 30.62 -9.11 -9.03
N THR A 170 30.00 -7.93 -9.06
CA THR A 170 29.44 -7.24 -7.89
C THR A 170 28.18 -6.47 -8.26
N ASN A 171 27.22 -6.37 -7.35
CA ASN A 171 25.98 -5.61 -7.54
C ASN A 171 26.22 -4.14 -7.88
N SER A 172 27.17 -3.46 -7.22
CA SER A 172 27.48 -2.04 -7.50
C SER A 172 27.92 -1.80 -8.95
N LYS A 173 28.84 -2.62 -9.50
CA LYS A 173 29.28 -2.52 -10.91
C LYS A 173 28.10 -2.75 -11.87
N ARG A 174 27.23 -3.72 -11.56
CA ARG A 174 26.03 -4.02 -12.34
C ARG A 174 25.10 -2.81 -12.37
N CYS A 175 24.68 -2.32 -11.21
CA CYS A 175 23.73 -1.22 -11.10
C CYS A 175 24.28 0.06 -11.77
N ARG A 176 25.58 0.36 -11.64
CA ARG A 176 26.21 1.50 -12.30
C ARG A 176 26.20 1.35 -13.83
N ALA A 177 26.63 0.21 -14.35
CA ALA A 177 26.64 -0.05 -15.79
C ALA A 177 25.23 0.03 -16.41
N ILE A 178 24.21 -0.43 -15.69
CA ILE A 178 22.83 -0.36 -16.12
C ILE A 178 22.34 1.10 -16.13
N SER A 179 22.59 1.84 -15.04
CA SER A 179 22.22 3.26 -14.90
C SER A 179 22.87 4.13 -15.98
N ASP A 180 24.17 3.95 -16.22
CA ASP A 180 24.93 4.73 -17.20
C ASP A 180 24.42 4.54 -18.64
N ASN A 181 23.75 3.40 -18.92
CA ASN A 181 23.25 3.05 -20.24
C ASN A 181 21.74 3.21 -20.40
N LEU A 182 21.01 3.59 -19.35
CA LEU A 182 19.54 3.60 -19.34
C LEU A 182 18.96 4.50 -20.45
N SER A 183 19.47 5.71 -20.63
CA SER A 183 19.01 6.64 -21.67
C SER A 183 19.24 6.13 -23.10
N CYS A 184 20.33 5.39 -23.32
CA CYS A 184 20.59 4.75 -24.60
C CYS A 184 19.62 3.60 -24.83
N VAL A 185 19.38 2.75 -23.82
CA VAL A 185 18.43 1.63 -23.92
C VAL A 185 17.01 2.14 -24.18
N GLU A 186 16.58 3.21 -23.50
CA GLU A 186 15.30 3.87 -23.73
C GLU A 186 15.15 4.30 -25.20
N SER A 187 16.17 4.94 -25.75
CA SER A 187 16.19 5.37 -27.15
C SER A 187 16.17 4.19 -28.13
N VAL A 188 16.88 3.09 -27.81
CA VAL A 188 16.89 1.88 -28.64
C VAL A 188 15.53 1.20 -28.62
N ILE A 189 14.88 1.06 -27.46
CA ILE A 189 13.53 0.49 -27.34
C ILE A 189 12.52 1.35 -28.10
N GLU A 190 12.62 2.66 -27.98
CA GLU A 190 11.74 3.58 -28.70
C GLU A 190 11.86 3.43 -30.22
N ASN A 191 13.09 3.36 -30.73
CA ASN A 191 13.36 3.23 -32.17
C ASN A 191 13.02 1.85 -32.73
N GLU A 192 13.29 0.78 -31.99
CA GLU A 192 13.13 -0.59 -32.47
C GLU A 192 11.74 -1.18 -32.18
N CYS A 193 11.05 -0.66 -31.18
CA CYS A 193 9.78 -1.20 -30.73
C CYS A 193 8.70 -0.10 -30.73
N SER A 194 8.61 0.68 -29.65
CA SER A 194 7.69 1.83 -29.57
C SER A 194 8.00 2.71 -28.36
N THR A 195 7.59 3.97 -28.42
CA THR A 195 7.66 4.91 -27.28
C THR A 195 6.86 4.39 -26.08
N GLU A 196 5.71 3.72 -26.30
CA GLU A 196 4.89 3.17 -25.22
C GLU A 196 5.60 2.03 -24.46
N LEU A 197 6.23 1.12 -25.20
CA LEU A 197 7.01 0.03 -24.60
C LEU A 197 8.27 0.56 -23.90
N SER A 198 8.89 1.60 -24.45
CA SER A 198 10.05 2.27 -23.82
C SER A 198 9.68 2.87 -22.47
N ASN A 199 8.60 3.68 -22.41
CA ASN A 199 8.10 4.25 -21.17
C ASN A 199 7.72 3.18 -20.13
N SER A 200 7.05 2.12 -20.58
CA SER A 200 6.62 1.02 -19.70
C SER A 200 7.82 0.22 -19.17
N PHE A 201 8.82 -0.03 -20.02
CA PHE A 201 10.07 -0.68 -19.62
C PHE A 201 10.80 0.16 -18.57
N THR A 202 11.07 1.44 -18.85
CA THR A 202 11.80 2.32 -17.93
C THR A 202 11.12 2.40 -16.57
N LYS A 203 9.79 2.55 -16.55
CA LYS A 203 9.02 2.57 -15.30
C LYS A 203 9.18 1.27 -14.53
N LYS A 204 8.80 0.13 -15.11
CA LYS A 204 8.79 -1.18 -14.43
C LYS A 204 10.18 -1.67 -14.05
N PHE A 205 11.17 -1.39 -14.90
CA PHE A 205 12.55 -1.74 -14.64
C PHE A 205 13.14 -0.92 -13.49
N SER A 206 12.81 0.37 -13.36
CA SER A 206 13.24 1.19 -12.22
C SER A 206 12.62 0.71 -10.89
N GLU A 207 11.36 0.26 -10.91
CA GLU A 207 10.69 -0.33 -9.75
C GLU A 207 11.32 -1.67 -9.36
N PHE A 208 11.64 -2.52 -10.34
CA PHE A 208 12.41 -3.76 -10.15
C PHE A 208 13.83 -3.50 -9.60
N GLN A 209 14.52 -2.46 -10.07
CA GLN A 209 15.87 -2.16 -9.59
C GLN A 209 15.91 -1.82 -8.10
N ARG A 210 14.91 -1.07 -7.60
CA ARG A 210 14.80 -0.75 -6.18
C ARG A 210 14.68 -1.99 -5.30
N THR A 211 14.04 -3.07 -5.79
CA THR A 211 13.94 -4.32 -5.03
C THR A 211 15.20 -5.20 -5.12
N THR A 212 16.16 -4.87 -5.99
CA THR A 212 17.40 -5.65 -6.18
C THR A 212 18.64 -5.01 -5.56
N ASP A 213 18.44 -4.11 -4.58
CA ASP A 213 19.50 -3.51 -3.76
C ASP A 213 20.48 -2.62 -4.56
N CYS A 214 19.98 -1.94 -5.60
CA CYS A 214 20.74 -0.93 -6.34
C CYS A 214 20.70 0.48 -5.69
N ASP A 215 20.06 0.63 -4.53
CA ASP A 215 19.79 1.93 -3.88
C ASP A 215 21.04 2.65 -3.36
N ASP A 216 22.17 1.95 -3.18
CA ASP A 216 23.45 2.53 -2.72
C ASP A 216 24.18 3.41 -3.77
N LEU A 217 23.65 3.58 -4.99
CA LEU A 217 24.28 4.41 -6.03
C LEU A 217 23.82 5.88 -6.04
N ALA A 218 22.88 6.26 -5.18
CA ALA A 218 22.36 7.63 -5.14
C ALA A 218 23.24 8.62 -4.33
N THR A 219 24.44 8.23 -3.87
CA THR A 219 25.25 9.04 -2.92
C THR A 219 26.63 9.48 -3.41
N TYR A 220 26.90 9.53 -4.72
CA TYR A 220 28.15 10.11 -5.25
C TYR A 220 27.96 10.96 -6.50
#